data_AF-A0AB73N1M0-F1
#
_entry.id   AF-A0AB73N1M0-F1
#
_cell.length_a   1.000
_cell.length_b   1.000
_cell.length_c   1.000
_cell.angle_alpha   90.00
_cell.angle_beta   90.00
_cell.angle_gamma   90.00
#
_symmetry.space_group_name_H-M   'P 1'
#
loop_
_entity.id
_entity.type
_entity.pdbx_description
1 polymer ?
#
loop_
_entity_poly.entity_id
_entity_poly.type
_entity_poly.pdbx_seq_one_letter_code
_entity_poly.pdbx_strand_id
1 'polypeptide(L)'
;MASIEVMKERARIAGRFNLSARRNPDHKALVALAAQKARGECHVIPVAPGEDGADVLQRASKVAGGKPVIIVTEVDGELHARLANILLRICAKI
;
A
#
# COMPACT_ATOMS: atom_id res chain seq x y z
N MET A 1 -4.61 -9.60 15.79
CA MET A 1 -4.54 -8.13 15.92
C MET A 1 -3.07 -7.74 15.90
N ALA A 2 -2.66 -6.71 15.16
CA ALA A 2 -1.24 -6.34 15.10
C ALA A 2 -0.75 -5.78 16.45
N SER A 3 0.54 -5.91 16.75
CA SER A 3 1.12 -5.30 17.95
C SER A 3 1.10 -3.77 17.84
N ILE A 4 1.14 -3.08 18.99
CA ILE A 4 1.20 -1.62 19.04
C ILE A 4 2.43 -1.10 18.28
N GLU A 5 3.57 -1.78 18.41
CA GLU A 5 4.79 -1.44 17.70
C GLU A 5 4.62 -1.51 16.17
N VAL A 6 4.01 -2.59 15.66
CA VAL A 6 3.67 -2.71 14.23
C VAL A 6 2.72 -1.60 13.78
N MET A 7 1.75 -1.22 14.61
CA MET A 7 0.84 -0.12 14.29
C MET A 7 1.55 1.23 14.21
N LYS A 8 2.48 1.51 15.14
CA LYS A 8 3.32 2.72 15.10
C LYS A 8 4.18 2.74 13.84
N GLU A 9 4.76 1.60 13.50
CA GLU A 9 5.62 1.47 12.32
C GLU A 9 4.86 1.70 11.01
N ARG A 10 3.66 1.10 10.88
CA ARG A 10 2.77 1.36 9.76
C ARG A 10 2.39 2.83 9.64
N ALA A 11 2.11 3.49 10.76
CA ALA A 11 1.80 4.92 10.78
C ALA A 11 3.00 5.77 10.35
N ARG A 12 4.22 5.42 10.80
CA ARG A 12 5.47 6.09 10.38
C ARG A 12 5.68 5.97 8.86
N ILE A 13 5.58 4.76 8.31
CA ILE A 13 5.78 4.50 6.88
C ILE A 13 4.73 5.25 6.04
N ALA A 14 3.46 5.19 6.42
CA ALA A 14 2.39 5.93 5.74
C ALA A 14 2.64 7.45 5.77
N GLY A 15 3.08 7.99 6.91
CA GLY A 15 3.46 9.39 7.06
C GLY A 15 4.61 9.79 6.12
N ARG A 16 5.68 8.99 6.06
CA ARG A 16 6.82 9.21 5.15
C ARG A 16 6.39 9.18 3.68
N PHE A 17 5.55 8.21 3.30
CA PHE A 17 5.04 8.13 1.94
C PHE A 17 4.18 9.33 1.57
N ASN A 18 3.27 9.78 2.44
CA ASN A 18 2.44 10.96 2.19
C ASN A 18 3.30 12.22 1.98
N LEU A 19 4.36 12.40 2.78
CA LEU A 19 5.31 13.50 2.57
C LEU A 19 6.05 13.37 1.24
N SER A 20 6.50 12.15 0.91
CA SER A 20 7.23 11.88 -0.33
C SER A 20 6.34 12.08 -1.56
N ALA A 21 5.08 11.65 -1.55
CA ALA A 21 4.12 11.83 -2.63
C ALA A 21 3.81 13.31 -2.96
N ARG A 22 4.15 14.25 -2.05
CA ARG A 22 4.04 15.70 -2.30
C ARG A 22 5.26 16.28 -3.00
N ARG A 23 6.43 15.65 -2.87
CA ARG A 23 7.73 16.20 -3.26
C ARG A 23 8.40 15.43 -4.39
N ASN A 24 8.22 14.11 -4.41
CA ASN A 24 8.82 13.20 -5.38
C ASN A 24 7.83 12.96 -6.55
N PRO A 25 8.24 13.21 -7.80
CA PRO A 25 7.36 13.09 -8.97
C PRO A 25 6.90 11.65 -9.24
N ASP A 26 7.73 10.64 -8.96
CA ASP A 26 7.40 9.23 -9.18
C ASP A 26 6.30 8.77 -8.22
N HIS A 27 6.42 9.12 -6.93
CA HIS A 27 5.38 8.84 -5.95
C HIS A 27 4.09 9.60 -6.25
N LYS A 28 4.19 10.86 -6.72
CA LYS A 28 3.02 11.62 -7.15
C LYS A 28 2.32 10.96 -8.35
N ALA A 29 3.08 10.51 -9.33
CA ALA A 29 2.57 9.79 -10.50
C ALA A 29 1.91 8.46 -10.09
N LEU A 30 2.50 7.73 -9.12
CA LEU A 30 1.93 6.50 -8.59
C LEU A 30 0.57 6.73 -7.91
N VAL A 31 0.43 7.79 -7.10
CA VAL A 31 -0.85 8.17 -6.49
C VAL A 31 -1.89 8.56 -7.54
N ALA A 32 -1.51 9.35 -8.53
CA ALA A 32 -2.39 9.73 -9.62
C ALA A 32 -2.89 8.51 -10.41
N LEU A 33 -2.00 7.56 -10.72
CA LEU A 33 -2.33 6.31 -11.40
C LEU A 33 -3.28 5.44 -10.56
N ALA A 34 -3.04 5.35 -9.25
CA ALA A 34 -3.89 4.60 -8.33
C ALA A 34 -5.30 5.20 -8.26
N ALA A 35 -5.40 6.51 -8.08
CA ALA A 35 -6.67 7.24 -8.07
C ALA A 35 -7.43 7.08 -9.40
N GLN A 36 -6.73 7.17 -10.53
CA GLN A 36 -7.34 6.95 -11.85
C GLN A 36 -7.94 5.55 -11.97
N LYS A 37 -7.19 4.50 -11.60
CA LYS A 37 -7.66 3.11 -11.71
C LYS A 37 -8.72 2.74 -10.67
N ALA A 38 -8.70 3.38 -9.50
CA ALA A 38 -9.70 3.20 -8.45
C ALA A 38 -10.96 4.07 -8.64
N ARG A 39 -11.01 4.86 -9.73
CA ARG A 39 -12.09 5.82 -10.05
C ARG A 39 -12.33 6.85 -8.94
N GLY A 40 -11.25 7.39 -8.38
CA GLY A 40 -11.27 8.46 -7.38
C GLY A 40 -10.38 8.16 -6.19
N GLU A 41 -10.84 7.31 -5.28
CA GLU A 41 -10.17 7.11 -3.99
C GLU A 41 -9.01 6.10 -4.07
N CYS A 42 -7.82 6.54 -3.66
CA CYS A 42 -6.63 5.70 -3.54
C CYS A 42 -6.46 5.24 -2.09
N HIS A 43 -6.13 3.96 -1.89
CA HIS A 43 -5.79 3.43 -0.57
C HIS A 43 -4.30 3.10 -0.48
N VAL A 44 -3.68 3.49 0.62
CA VAL A 44 -2.29 3.21 0.93
C VAL A 44 -2.23 2.16 2.03
N ILE A 45 -1.53 1.06 1.76
CA ILE A 45 -1.35 -0.05 2.68
C ILE A 45 0.13 -0.06 3.13
N PRO A 46 0.46 0.53 4.29
CA PRO A 46 1.81 0.44 4.84
C PRO A 46 2.07 -0.98 5.35
N VAL A 47 3.31 -1.44 5.15
CA VAL A 47 3.81 -2.77 5.53
C VAL A 47 5.03 -2.57 6.41
N ALA A 48 4.87 -2.86 7.70
CA ALA A 48 5.96 -2.88 8.65
C ALA A 48 6.89 -4.08 8.36
N PRO A 49 8.19 -3.99 8.72
CA PRO A 49 9.11 -5.10 8.60
C PRO A 49 8.59 -6.37 9.31
N GLY A 50 8.75 -7.52 8.67
CA GLY A 50 8.32 -8.81 9.22
C GLY A 50 6.82 -9.11 9.12
N GLU A 51 6.01 -8.23 8.53
CA GLU A 51 4.62 -8.57 8.20
C GLU A 51 4.54 -9.61 7.07
N ASP A 52 3.65 -10.59 7.23
CA ASP A 52 3.40 -11.60 6.21
C ASP A 52 2.67 -11.01 4.99
N GLY A 53 3.08 -11.45 3.79
CA GLY A 53 2.55 -10.95 2.54
C GLY A 53 1.07 -11.32 2.30
N ALA A 54 0.62 -12.50 2.75
CA ALA A 54 -0.77 -12.91 2.61
C ALA A 54 -1.68 -12.12 3.56
N ASP A 55 -1.23 -11.85 4.78
CA ASP A 55 -1.95 -10.99 5.74
C ASP A 55 -2.08 -9.55 5.22
N VAL A 56 -1.02 -9.01 4.61
CA VAL A 56 -1.04 -7.69 3.97
C VAL A 56 -2.05 -7.65 2.83
N LEU A 57 -2.05 -8.67 1.96
CA LEU A 57 -3.00 -8.76 0.84
C LEU A 57 -4.44 -8.92 1.33
N GLN A 58 -4.67 -9.70 2.38
CA GLN A 58 -6.00 -9.86 2.97
C GLN A 58 -6.49 -8.53 3.56
N ARG A 59 -5.63 -7.80 4.28
CA ARG A 59 -5.93 -6.46 4.80
C ARG A 59 -6.23 -5.48 3.68
N ALA A 60 -5.41 -5.47 2.63
CA ALA A 60 -5.61 -4.63 1.47
C ALA A 60 -6.97 -4.90 0.79
N SER A 61 -7.33 -6.18 0.64
CA SER A 61 -8.61 -6.62 0.06
C SER A 61 -9.80 -6.14 0.86
N LYS A 62 -9.75 -6.28 2.20
CA LYS A 62 -10.80 -5.82 3.10
C LYS A 62 -11.03 -4.31 3.03
N VAL A 63 -9.95 -3.52 2.92
CA VAL A 63 -10.06 -2.06 2.89
C VAL A 63 -10.51 -1.56 1.52
N ALA A 64 -9.95 -2.11 0.43
CA ALA A 64 -10.13 -1.53 -0.91
C ALA A 64 -11.31 -2.06 -1.70
N GLY A 65 -12.03 -3.07 -1.20
CA GLY A 65 -13.21 -3.61 -1.89
C GLY A 65 -12.93 -4.02 -3.34
N GLY A 66 -11.75 -4.57 -3.61
CA GLY A 66 -11.31 -4.98 -4.95
C GLY A 66 -10.71 -3.87 -5.83
N LYS A 67 -10.66 -2.63 -5.36
CA LYS A 67 -9.94 -1.53 -6.03
C LYS A 67 -8.41 -1.71 -5.92
N PRO A 68 -7.62 -1.16 -6.86
CA PRO A 68 -6.17 -1.18 -6.75
C PRO A 68 -5.70 -0.34 -5.55
N VAL A 69 -4.61 -0.80 -4.93
CA VAL A 69 -4.01 -0.16 -3.75
C VAL A 69 -2.54 0.13 -3.98
N ILE A 70 -2.00 1.09 -3.25
CA ILE A 70 -0.56 1.30 -3.15
C ILE A 70 -0.07 0.55 -1.93
N ILE A 71 0.79 -0.44 -2.13
CA ILE A 71 1.51 -1.10 -1.04
C ILE A 71 2.82 -0.35 -0.84
N VAL A 72 3.10 0.06 0.39
CA VAL A 72 4.32 0.78 0.75
C VAL A 72 5.05 0.04 1.85
N THR A 73 6.33 -0.19 1.66
CA THR A 73 7.24 -0.70 2.68
C THR A 73 8.48 0.17 2.74
N GLU A 74 9.25 0.01 3.80
CA GLU A 74 10.52 0.67 3.98
C GLU A 74 11.59 -0.38 4.23
N VAL A 75 12.65 -0.36 3.43
CA VAL A 75 13.80 -1.28 3.53
C VAL A 75 15.04 -0.41 3.57
N ASP A 76 15.88 -0.60 4.58
CA ASP A 76 17.13 0.16 4.78
C ASP A 76 16.94 1.69 4.73
N GLY A 77 15.78 2.17 5.19
CA GLY A 77 15.43 3.60 5.22
C GLY A 77 14.87 4.16 3.90
N GLU A 78 14.82 3.35 2.84
CA GLU A 78 14.26 3.70 1.54
C GLU A 78 12.80 3.26 1.40
N LEU A 79 11.97 4.15 0.85
CA LEU A 79 10.56 3.84 0.60
C LEU A 79 10.41 3.07 -0.71
N HIS A 80 9.81 1.89 -0.63
CA HIS A 80 9.39 1.13 -1.80
C HIS A 80 7.87 1.15 -1.88
N ALA A 81 7.35 1.78 -2.93
CA ALA A 81 5.92 1.87 -3.20
C ALA A 81 5.58 1.21 -4.53
N ARG A 82 4.52 0.40 -4.55
CA ARG A 82 4.03 -0.22 -5.79
C ARG A 82 2.51 -0.26 -5.84
N LEU A 83 1.97 -0.16 -7.04
CA LEU A 83 0.55 -0.38 -7.28
C LEU A 83 0.25 -1.88 -7.37
N ALA A 84 -0.71 -2.35 -6.59
CA ALA A 84 -1.16 -3.74 -6.60
C ALA A 84 -2.65 -3.81 -6.94
N ASN A 85 -3.01 -4.67 -7.90
CA ASN A 85 -4.41 -5.00 -8.14
C ASN A 85 -4.80 -6.19 -7.27
N ILE A 86 -5.86 -6.04 -6.48
CA ILE A 86 -6.29 -7.08 -5.53
C ILE A 86 -7.25 -8.09 -6.22
N LEU A 87 -7.95 -7.67 -7.27
CA LEU A 87 -8.92 -8.51 -7.98
C LEU A 87 -8.27 -9.60 -8.87
N LEU A 88 -7.05 -9.36 -9.38
CA LEU A 88 -6.39 -10.21 -10.37
C LEU A 88 -5.80 -11.52 -9.84
N ARG A 89 -5.82 -11.78 -8.52
CA ARG A 89 -5.28 -13.04 -7.94
C ARG A 89 -6.33 -14.05 -7.53
N ILE A 90 -7.62 -13.73 -7.57
CA ILE A 90 -8.70 -14.70 -7.27
C ILE A 90 -9.03 -15.55 -8.51
N CYS A 91 -8.84 -15.03 -9.72
CA CYS A 91 -9.13 -15.75 -10.96
C CYS A 91 -7.91 -16.45 -11.62
N ALA A 92 -6.70 -16.30 -11.10
CA ALA A 92 -5.49 -16.94 -11.66
C ALA A 92 -5.30 -18.40 -11.16
N LYS A 93 -6.41 -19.13 -11.01
CA LYS A 93 -6.45 -20.55 -10.68
C LYS A 93 -7.61 -21.21 -11.42
N ILE A 94 -7.49 -21.24 -12.74
CA ILE A 94 -8.13 -22.21 -13.65
C ILE A 94 -7.06 -22.66 -14.61
#